data_AF-A0A6L9IZQ7-F1
#
_entry.id   AF-A0A6L9IZQ7-F1
#
_cell.length_a   1.000
_cell.length_b   1.000
_cell.length_c   1.000
_cell.angle_alpha   90.00
_cell.angle_beta   90.00
_cell.angle_gamma   90.00
#
_symmetry.space_group_name_H-M   'P 1'
#
loop_
_entity.id
_entity.type
_entity.pdbx_description
1 polymer ?
#
loop_
_entity_poly.entity_id
_entity_poly.type
_entity_poly.pdbx_seq_one_letter_code
_entity_poly.pdbx_strand_id
1 'polypeptide(L)'
;MAIWRITFVSVLILSMLLISVPAAGAQGEPISILFMHHSTGGGLIWEGGVRESLAGSGYEFWDHGYNDEGLVDPSGNYTGTNWNVPGDNTDPDGWYAIFNQPVTSPPSNTFSHMLEYDVIIFKSCFPSSNIYDEGMYQQYQQYFLSIRDVMDQHSDKLFIPFTTPPLVPNETTPENAARARRWAEYLTSDEYLAGHPNIAVFDFFSELADETGYLRAEYRMDEWDSHPNTLANQTVGPVFVEFVDSAARDFYGDGAVAAPGEPSDAAEVEDELDAAEGDEAPADVGYDGEMALVWDGELLEDFEDPSVLDQWWDYTNADVPAFDCGLSEVGYESSGAIQLTYQTGPDGSAGCGVNFETGDSWADAVGFRFAWRSSEPGMILRVALAVEDPSQANPDVEGATPFEIELQAPGETWTQVVIRWEDLEKAQWVDGGVEVFDPARVVWMALDVGHWEMPQQGIIWLDDFQLVLAE
;
A
#
# COMPACT_ATOMS: atom_id res chain seq x y z
N MET A 1 -101.19 25.36 5.83
CA MET A 1 -100.53 25.97 4.65
C MET A 1 -99.41 26.86 5.16
N ALA A 2 -98.16 26.41 5.05
CA ALA A 2 -96.98 27.20 5.37
C ALA A 2 -95.94 26.93 4.29
N ILE A 3 -95.47 28.03 3.72
CA ILE A 3 -94.42 28.19 2.71
C ILE A 3 -93.09 27.66 3.28
N TRP A 4 -92.18 27.12 2.46
CA TRP A 4 -90.74 27.33 2.66
C TRP A 4 -89.94 27.19 1.36
N ARG A 5 -88.85 27.95 1.33
CA ARG A 5 -88.03 28.38 0.19
C ARG A 5 -87.04 27.29 -0.25
N ILE A 6 -86.75 27.21 -1.55
CA ILE A 6 -85.64 26.41 -2.10
C ILE A 6 -84.46 27.35 -2.38
N THR A 7 -83.35 27.10 -1.71
CA THR A 7 -82.07 27.80 -1.88
C THR A 7 -81.20 27.03 -2.86
N PHE A 8 -80.62 27.74 -3.83
CA PHE A 8 -79.58 27.27 -4.74
C PHE A 8 -78.29 26.95 -3.97
N VAL A 9 -77.64 25.83 -4.30
CA VAL A 9 -76.21 25.61 -4.00
C VAL A 9 -75.53 25.15 -5.29
N SER A 10 -74.70 26.04 -5.84
CA SER A 10 -73.78 25.75 -6.93
C SER A 10 -72.55 25.04 -6.36
N VAL A 11 -72.22 23.87 -6.89
CA VAL A 11 -70.96 23.16 -6.57
C VAL A 11 -69.92 23.53 -7.63
N LEU A 12 -68.89 24.25 -7.18
CA LEU A 12 -67.66 24.51 -7.93
C LEU A 12 -66.75 23.28 -7.83
N ILE A 13 -66.48 22.62 -8.95
CA ILE A 13 -65.47 21.56 -9.05
C ILE A 13 -64.13 22.24 -9.36
N LEU A 14 -63.24 22.28 -8.38
CA LEU A 14 -61.86 22.73 -8.53
C LEU A 14 -61.01 21.52 -8.94
N SER A 15 -60.61 21.46 -10.21
CA SER A 15 -59.69 20.44 -10.71
C SER A 15 -58.26 20.86 -10.35
N MET A 16 -57.68 20.25 -9.33
CA MET A 16 -56.25 20.38 -9.02
C MET A 16 -55.45 19.49 -9.99
N LEU A 17 -54.72 20.12 -10.91
CA LEU A 17 -53.59 19.48 -11.59
C LEU A 17 -52.48 19.30 -10.55
N LEU A 18 -52.20 18.04 -10.19
CA LEU A 18 -50.96 17.67 -9.53
C LEU A 18 -49.85 17.71 -10.58
N ILE A 19 -49.07 18.79 -10.57
CA ILE A 19 -47.78 18.82 -11.25
C ILE A 19 -46.84 18.00 -10.37
N SER A 20 -46.58 16.75 -10.77
CA SER A 20 -45.51 15.94 -10.21
C SER A 20 -44.19 16.58 -10.61
N VAL A 21 -43.62 17.37 -9.71
CA VAL A 21 -42.19 17.69 -9.75
C VAL A 21 -41.49 16.35 -9.51
N PRO A 22 -40.62 15.86 -10.42
CA PRO A 22 -39.80 14.71 -10.09
C PRO A 22 -38.97 15.11 -8.88
N ALA A 23 -39.11 14.37 -7.78
CA ALA A 23 -38.12 14.42 -6.72
C ALA A 23 -36.78 14.14 -7.41
N ALA A 24 -35.83 15.07 -7.31
CA ALA A 24 -34.44 14.74 -7.55
C ALA A 24 -34.16 13.51 -6.69
N GLY A 25 -33.91 12.37 -7.33
CA GLY A 25 -33.60 11.15 -6.62
C GLY A 25 -32.42 11.45 -5.71
N ALA A 26 -32.55 11.17 -4.42
CA ALA A 26 -31.37 10.92 -3.62
C ALA A 26 -30.68 9.75 -4.33
N GLN A 27 -29.61 10.04 -5.07
CA GLN A 27 -28.64 9.00 -5.37
C GLN A 27 -28.17 8.50 -4.00
N GLY A 28 -28.27 7.19 -3.77
CA GLY A 28 -27.68 6.60 -2.57
C GLY A 28 -26.19 6.96 -2.52
N GLU A 29 -25.61 6.92 -1.33
CA GLU A 29 -24.15 7.00 -1.19
C GLU A 29 -23.50 5.95 -2.12
N PRO A 30 -22.36 6.26 -2.74
CA PRO A 30 -21.62 5.29 -3.56
C PRO A 30 -21.34 4.00 -2.79
N ILE A 31 -21.29 2.87 -3.50
CA ILE A 31 -20.85 1.61 -2.90
C ILE A 31 -19.36 1.73 -2.60
N SER A 32 -19.01 1.48 -1.34
CA SER A 32 -17.63 1.52 -0.85
C SER A 32 -16.97 0.16 -1.02
N ILE A 33 -15.78 0.14 -1.62
CA ILE A 33 -14.97 -1.06 -1.85
C ILE A 33 -13.69 -0.90 -1.03
N LEU A 34 -13.33 -1.94 -0.28
CA LEU A 34 -12.02 -2.08 0.34
C LEU A 34 -11.26 -3.22 -0.30
N PHE A 35 -10.04 -2.98 -0.74
CA PHE A 35 -9.09 -4.04 -1.11
C PHE A 35 -7.96 -4.16 -0.09
N MET A 36 -7.96 -5.22 0.69
CA MET A 36 -6.84 -5.59 1.55
C MET A 36 -5.78 -6.33 0.73
N HIS A 37 -4.59 -5.74 0.60
CA HIS A 37 -3.56 -6.28 -0.28
C HIS A 37 -2.15 -5.93 0.18
N HIS A 38 -1.20 -6.66 -0.37
CA HIS A 38 0.25 -6.47 -0.21
C HIS A 38 0.85 -6.70 -1.60
N SER A 39 2.00 -6.12 -1.92
CA SER A 39 2.84 -6.52 -3.07
C SER A 39 2.02 -6.59 -4.39
N THR A 40 1.71 -7.77 -4.92
CA THR A 40 0.99 -7.99 -6.20
C THR A 40 -0.36 -7.28 -6.32
N GLY A 41 -1.02 -6.94 -5.21
CA GLY A 41 -2.23 -6.12 -5.25
C GLY A 41 -1.96 -4.66 -5.59
N GLY A 42 -0.86 -4.10 -5.08
CA GLY A 42 -0.38 -2.77 -5.44
C GLY A 42 -0.08 -2.68 -6.93
N GLY A 43 0.52 -3.71 -7.53
CA GLY A 43 0.74 -3.78 -8.98
C GLY A 43 -0.57 -3.66 -9.78
N LEU A 44 -1.64 -4.34 -9.36
CA LEU A 44 -2.96 -4.21 -9.99
C LEU A 44 -3.54 -2.79 -9.85
N ILE A 45 -3.34 -2.16 -8.70
CA ILE A 45 -3.83 -0.79 -8.44
C ILE A 45 -3.07 0.20 -9.31
N TRP A 46 -1.74 0.24 -9.18
CA TRP A 46 -0.90 1.27 -9.78
C TRP A 46 -0.67 1.08 -11.29
N GLU A 47 -0.38 -0.15 -11.72
CA GLU A 47 -0.08 -0.43 -13.13
C GLU A 47 -1.32 -0.90 -13.89
N GLY A 48 -2.22 -1.60 -13.21
CA GLY A 48 -3.48 -2.09 -13.77
C GLY A 48 -4.59 -1.03 -13.83
N GLY A 49 -4.41 0.13 -13.18
CA GLY A 49 -5.37 1.25 -13.21
C GLY A 49 -6.70 0.93 -12.52
N VAL A 50 -6.68 0.07 -11.50
CA VAL A 50 -7.89 -0.43 -10.84
C VAL A 50 -8.63 0.69 -10.10
N ARG A 51 -7.91 1.59 -9.41
CA ARG A 51 -8.53 2.68 -8.65
C ARG A 51 -9.31 3.59 -9.59
N GLU A 52 -8.67 4.08 -10.65
CA GLU A 52 -9.27 5.00 -11.60
C GLU A 52 -10.45 4.35 -12.32
N SER A 53 -10.34 3.05 -12.64
CA SER A 53 -11.39 2.32 -13.35
C SER A 53 -12.61 2.02 -12.48
N LEU A 54 -12.43 1.70 -11.20
CA LEU A 54 -13.53 1.52 -10.25
C LEU A 54 -14.17 2.86 -9.87
N ALA A 55 -13.37 3.91 -9.68
CA ALA A 55 -13.88 5.27 -9.47
C ALA A 55 -14.71 5.74 -10.69
N GLY A 56 -14.21 5.51 -11.92
CA GLY A 56 -14.93 5.77 -13.16
C GLY A 56 -16.22 4.96 -13.31
N SER A 57 -16.34 3.83 -12.62
CA SER A 57 -17.53 2.96 -12.57
C SER A 57 -18.52 3.35 -11.46
N GLY A 58 -18.22 4.39 -10.66
CA GLY A 58 -19.10 4.94 -9.63
C GLY A 58 -18.92 4.33 -8.24
N TYR A 59 -17.78 3.70 -7.96
CA TYR A 59 -17.43 3.14 -6.65
C TYR A 59 -16.49 4.07 -5.88
N GLU A 60 -16.57 4.04 -4.55
CA GLU A 60 -15.53 4.58 -3.68
C GLU A 60 -14.51 3.47 -3.38
N PHE A 61 -13.38 3.49 -4.08
CA PHE A 61 -12.35 2.46 -3.93
C PHE A 61 -11.30 2.86 -2.89
N TRP A 62 -11.26 2.10 -1.81
CA TRP A 62 -10.25 2.14 -0.76
C TRP A 62 -9.40 0.88 -0.83
N ASP A 63 -8.18 0.99 -0.34
CA ASP A 63 -7.31 -0.16 -0.17
C ASP A 63 -6.43 0.04 1.05
N HIS A 64 -6.02 -1.08 1.63
CA HIS A 64 -5.12 -1.12 2.76
C HIS A 64 -3.98 -2.07 2.40
N GLY A 65 -2.78 -1.49 2.38
CA GLY A 65 -1.52 -2.12 2.00
C GLY A 65 -0.90 -2.94 3.12
N TYR A 66 0.43 -2.98 3.13
CA TYR A 66 1.17 -3.35 4.34
C TYR A 66 0.81 -2.39 5.50
N ASN A 67 1.06 -2.79 6.75
CA ASN A 67 0.75 -1.92 7.90
C ASN A 67 1.47 -0.56 7.90
N ASP A 68 2.67 -0.50 7.34
CA ASP A 68 3.46 0.73 7.18
C ASP A 68 2.89 1.64 6.09
N GLU A 69 2.35 1.07 5.01
CA GLU A 69 1.62 1.78 3.95
C GLU A 69 0.27 2.31 4.46
N GLY A 70 -0.50 1.45 5.12
CA GLY A 70 -1.79 1.79 5.69
C GLY A 70 -2.92 1.94 4.67
N LEU A 71 -3.95 2.71 5.04
CA LEU A 71 -5.17 2.93 4.29
C LEU A 71 -5.00 4.06 3.28
N VAL A 72 -5.41 3.82 2.04
CA VAL A 72 -5.46 4.79 0.95
C VAL A 72 -6.91 5.11 0.59
N ASP A 73 -7.20 6.39 0.42
CA ASP A 73 -8.54 6.90 0.15
C ASP A 73 -8.95 6.79 -1.34
N PRO A 74 -10.22 7.08 -1.70
CA PRO A 74 -10.69 7.03 -3.08
C PRO A 74 -10.01 8.01 -4.03
N SER A 75 -9.36 9.04 -3.50
CA SER A 75 -8.57 10.00 -4.28
C SER A 75 -7.12 9.51 -4.48
N GLY A 76 -6.74 8.36 -3.90
CA GLY A 76 -5.41 7.80 -3.99
C GLY A 76 -4.44 8.34 -2.94
N ASN A 77 -4.91 9.04 -1.91
CA ASN A 77 -4.05 9.58 -0.86
C ASN A 77 -3.93 8.61 0.31
N TYR A 78 -2.70 8.43 0.80
CA TYR A 78 -2.45 7.78 2.08
C TYR A 78 -3.09 8.59 3.21
N THR A 79 -3.89 7.92 4.03
CA THR A 79 -4.60 8.55 5.15
C THR A 79 -3.76 8.64 6.42
N GLY A 80 -2.61 7.93 6.45
CA GLY A 80 -1.82 7.71 7.66
C GLY A 80 -2.48 6.76 8.68
N THR A 81 -3.66 6.21 8.37
CA THR A 81 -4.34 5.23 9.22
C THR A 81 -3.84 3.83 8.88
N ASN A 82 -3.32 3.09 9.85
CA ASN A 82 -3.10 1.66 9.74
C ASN A 82 -4.06 0.92 10.68
N TRP A 83 -4.43 -0.31 10.34
CA TRP A 83 -5.36 -1.13 11.14
C TRP A 83 -4.65 -2.20 11.96
N ASN A 84 -3.32 -2.07 12.12
CA ASN A 84 -2.47 -3.00 12.87
C ASN A 84 -2.80 -4.46 12.55
N VAL A 85 -2.79 -4.82 11.25
CA VAL A 85 -2.98 -6.19 10.75
C VAL A 85 -2.03 -7.11 11.53
N PRO A 86 -2.51 -8.12 12.27
CA PRO A 86 -1.66 -8.87 13.19
C PRO A 86 -0.47 -9.55 12.49
N GLY A 87 0.74 -9.12 12.86
CA GLY A 87 1.98 -9.61 12.27
C GLY A 87 2.10 -9.32 10.77
N ASP A 88 1.33 -8.35 10.28
CA ASP A 88 1.22 -8.00 8.86
C ASP A 88 0.92 -9.21 7.97
N ASN A 89 0.23 -10.21 8.55
CA ASN A 89 0.07 -11.51 7.96
C ASN A 89 -1.22 -11.58 7.13
N THR A 90 -1.07 -11.53 5.81
CA THR A 90 -2.14 -11.74 4.83
C THR A 90 -2.09 -13.13 4.17
N ASP A 91 -1.39 -14.10 4.76
CA ASP A 91 -1.46 -15.51 4.36
C ASP A 91 -2.77 -16.17 4.88
N PRO A 92 -3.14 -17.38 4.40
CA PRO A 92 -4.38 -18.04 4.80
C PRO A 92 -4.62 -18.21 6.30
N ASP A 93 -3.56 -18.41 7.10
CA ASP A 93 -3.67 -18.47 8.56
C ASP A 93 -3.86 -17.08 9.18
N GLY A 94 -3.22 -16.05 8.63
CA GLY A 94 -3.42 -14.64 8.97
C GLY A 94 -4.86 -14.20 8.73
N TRP A 95 -5.40 -14.47 7.53
CA TRP A 95 -6.82 -14.23 7.25
C TRP A 95 -7.74 -14.99 8.20
N TYR A 96 -7.44 -16.27 8.49
CA TYR A 96 -8.20 -17.02 9.47
C TYR A 96 -8.19 -16.36 10.86
N ALA A 97 -7.05 -15.80 11.29
CA ALA A 97 -6.95 -15.08 12.55
C ALA A 97 -7.75 -13.76 12.52
N ILE A 98 -7.68 -12.99 11.44
CA ILE A 98 -8.41 -11.73 11.25
C ILE A 98 -9.92 -11.96 11.29
N PHE A 99 -10.45 -12.90 10.49
CA PHE A 99 -11.88 -13.19 10.46
C PHE A 99 -12.43 -13.78 11.77
N ASN A 100 -11.57 -14.24 12.68
CA ASN A 100 -11.95 -14.68 14.03
C ASN A 100 -11.85 -13.58 15.10
N GLN A 101 -11.49 -12.35 14.73
CA GLN A 101 -11.51 -11.22 15.64
C GLN A 101 -12.95 -10.86 16.05
N PRO A 102 -13.16 -10.35 17.28
CA PRO A 102 -14.48 -9.91 17.72
C PRO A 102 -14.91 -8.66 16.95
N VAL A 103 -16.18 -8.59 16.52
CA VAL A 103 -16.74 -7.37 15.92
C VAL A 103 -16.96 -6.32 17.02
N THR A 104 -16.38 -5.14 16.87
CA THR A 104 -16.50 -4.02 17.81
C THR A 104 -17.14 -2.79 17.18
N SER A 105 -17.67 -1.89 18.01
CA SER A 105 -18.17 -0.57 17.60
C SER A 105 -17.87 0.44 18.71
N PRO A 106 -16.98 1.45 18.49
CA PRO A 106 -16.24 1.71 17.25
C PRO A 106 -15.30 0.53 16.85
N PRO A 107 -14.91 0.43 15.57
CA PRO A 107 -13.96 -0.58 15.13
C PRO A 107 -12.64 -0.40 15.89
N SER A 108 -12.08 -1.51 16.38
CA SER A 108 -10.84 -1.52 17.16
C SER A 108 -9.90 -2.66 16.77
N ASN A 109 -10.16 -3.28 15.62
CA ASN A 109 -9.36 -4.35 15.04
C ASN A 109 -9.61 -4.40 13.53
N THR A 110 -8.69 -5.02 12.81
CA THR A 110 -8.70 -5.12 11.35
C THR A 110 -10.04 -5.58 10.79
N PHE A 111 -10.62 -6.67 11.33
CA PHE A 111 -11.88 -7.18 10.83
C PHE A 111 -13.05 -6.21 11.04
N SER A 112 -13.10 -5.52 12.18
CA SER A 112 -14.14 -4.52 12.44
C SER A 112 -14.03 -3.32 11.50
N HIS A 113 -12.81 -2.89 11.13
CA HIS A 113 -12.60 -1.87 10.10
C HIS A 113 -13.02 -2.34 8.71
N MET A 114 -12.66 -3.58 8.33
CA MET A 114 -13.12 -4.16 7.06
C MET A 114 -14.64 -4.13 6.94
N LEU A 115 -15.37 -4.40 8.03
CA LEU A 115 -16.83 -4.39 8.07
C LEU A 115 -17.47 -3.00 7.94
N GLU A 116 -16.70 -1.91 7.84
CA GLU A 116 -17.24 -0.58 7.53
C GLU A 116 -17.59 -0.43 6.03
N TYR A 117 -16.99 -1.24 5.15
CA TYR A 117 -17.12 -1.15 3.69
C TYR A 117 -18.18 -2.11 3.15
N ASP A 118 -18.79 -1.79 2.01
CA ASP A 118 -19.84 -2.63 1.40
C ASP A 118 -19.27 -3.87 0.73
N VAL A 119 -18.22 -3.68 -0.08
CA VAL A 119 -17.48 -4.75 -0.75
C VAL A 119 -16.10 -4.90 -0.09
N ILE A 120 -15.77 -6.11 0.33
CA ILE A 120 -14.52 -6.43 1.02
C ILE A 120 -13.74 -7.43 0.19
N ILE A 121 -12.65 -6.97 -0.41
CA ILE A 121 -11.75 -7.76 -1.23
C ILE A 121 -10.50 -8.05 -0.41
N PHE A 122 -10.04 -9.30 -0.40
CA PHE A 122 -8.82 -9.67 0.35
C PHE A 122 -8.05 -10.77 -0.36
N LYS A 123 -6.72 -10.73 -0.22
CA LYS A 123 -5.82 -11.63 -0.95
C LYS A 123 -4.60 -12.06 -0.14
N SER A 124 -4.03 -13.19 -0.51
CA SER A 124 -2.73 -13.65 -0.03
C SER A 124 -1.66 -13.50 -1.13
N CYS A 125 -0.42 -13.21 -0.76
CA CYS A 125 0.70 -13.05 -1.70
C CYS A 125 1.14 -14.39 -2.35
N PHE A 126 2.02 -14.31 -3.35
CA PHE A 126 2.52 -15.49 -4.06
C PHE A 126 3.22 -16.55 -3.18
N PRO A 127 3.87 -16.24 -2.02
CA PRO A 127 4.49 -17.28 -1.21
C PRO A 127 3.49 -18.32 -0.70
N SER A 128 2.23 -17.92 -0.50
CA SER A 128 1.13 -18.82 -0.15
C SER A 128 0.81 -19.86 -1.24
N SER A 129 1.29 -19.69 -2.48
CA SER A 129 1.21 -20.73 -3.51
C SER A 129 2.26 -21.84 -3.36
N ASN A 130 3.21 -21.74 -2.42
CA ASN A 130 4.18 -22.82 -2.16
C ASN A 130 3.59 -23.94 -1.27
N ILE A 131 2.52 -24.59 -1.74
CA ILE A 131 1.81 -25.63 -1.00
C ILE A 131 2.61 -26.95 -1.06
N TYR A 132 3.47 -27.15 -0.06
CA TYR A 132 4.50 -28.21 -0.09
C TYR A 132 3.98 -29.63 0.17
N ASP A 133 2.82 -29.78 0.82
CA ASP A 133 2.19 -31.07 1.03
C ASP A 133 0.65 -31.02 1.07
N GLU A 134 0.05 -32.20 1.21
CA GLU A 134 -1.40 -32.36 1.28
C GLU A 134 -1.99 -31.88 2.62
N GLY A 135 -1.19 -31.87 3.68
CA GLY A 135 -1.61 -31.37 5.00
C GLY A 135 -1.83 -29.86 4.97
N MET A 136 -0.90 -29.12 4.36
CA MET A 136 -1.03 -27.68 4.15
C MET A 136 -2.23 -27.34 3.27
N TYR A 137 -2.46 -28.07 2.18
CA TYR A 137 -3.66 -27.89 1.35
C TYR A 137 -4.95 -28.08 2.16
N GLN A 138 -5.05 -29.15 2.95
CA GLN A 138 -6.22 -29.40 3.79
C GLN A 138 -6.40 -28.34 4.88
N GLN A 139 -5.30 -27.78 5.37
CA GLN A 139 -5.32 -26.70 6.35
C GLN A 139 -5.85 -25.40 5.72
N TYR A 140 -5.44 -25.06 4.50
CA TYR A 140 -6.00 -23.94 3.75
C TYR A 140 -7.51 -24.08 3.52
N GLN A 141 -7.96 -25.29 3.16
CA GLN A 141 -9.40 -25.56 3.07
C GLN A 141 -10.12 -25.32 4.40
N GLN A 142 -9.56 -25.76 5.53
CA GLN A 142 -10.15 -25.54 6.85
C GLN A 142 -10.23 -24.06 7.21
N TYR A 143 -9.18 -23.29 6.93
CA TYR A 143 -9.16 -21.85 7.16
C TYR A 143 -10.25 -21.14 6.36
N PHE A 144 -10.32 -21.38 5.04
CA PHE A 144 -11.30 -20.70 4.19
C PHE A 144 -12.73 -21.18 4.44
N LEU A 145 -12.96 -22.42 4.86
CA LEU A 145 -14.29 -22.84 5.32
C LEU A 145 -14.72 -22.06 6.57
N SER A 146 -13.81 -21.83 7.52
CA SER A 146 -14.11 -21.00 8.70
C SER A 146 -14.33 -19.53 8.33
N ILE A 147 -13.53 -18.98 7.40
CA ILE A 147 -13.70 -17.61 6.89
C ILE A 147 -15.06 -17.48 6.19
N ARG A 148 -15.45 -18.46 5.38
CA ARG A 148 -16.76 -18.54 4.71
C ARG A 148 -17.92 -18.52 5.70
N ASP A 149 -17.83 -19.31 6.76
CA ASP A 149 -18.86 -19.32 7.82
C ASP A 149 -19.00 -17.96 8.53
N VAL A 150 -17.93 -17.15 8.58
CA VAL A 150 -17.97 -15.77 9.08
C VAL A 150 -18.58 -14.83 8.03
N MET A 151 -18.15 -14.92 6.77
CA MET A 151 -18.70 -14.13 5.66
C MET A 151 -20.22 -14.29 5.57
N ASP A 152 -20.75 -15.52 5.71
CA ASP A 152 -22.20 -15.81 5.71
C ASP A 152 -23.00 -15.06 6.80
N GLN A 153 -22.34 -14.63 7.89
CA GLN A 153 -22.99 -13.89 8.98
C GLN A 153 -23.21 -12.41 8.62
N HIS A 154 -22.57 -11.93 7.54
CA HIS A 154 -22.61 -10.56 7.05
C HIS A 154 -23.29 -10.50 5.68
N SER A 155 -24.56 -10.93 5.63
CA SER A 155 -25.34 -11.05 4.38
C SER A 155 -25.64 -9.73 3.67
N ASP A 156 -25.31 -8.59 4.28
CA ASP A 156 -25.40 -7.24 3.74
C ASP A 156 -24.11 -6.77 3.04
N LYS A 157 -23.03 -7.55 3.16
CA LYS A 157 -21.69 -7.27 2.62
C LYS A 157 -21.37 -8.23 1.50
N LEU A 158 -20.70 -7.77 0.45
CA LEU A 158 -20.10 -8.66 -0.56
C LEU A 158 -18.63 -8.92 -0.21
N PHE A 159 -18.23 -10.18 -0.15
CA PHE A 159 -16.84 -10.55 0.05
C PHE A 159 -16.23 -11.12 -1.23
N ILE A 160 -15.00 -10.68 -1.54
CA ILE A 160 -14.24 -11.13 -2.70
C ILE A 160 -12.87 -11.66 -2.28
N PRO A 161 -12.75 -12.97 -1.95
CA PRO A 161 -11.46 -13.61 -1.79
C PRO A 161 -10.74 -13.75 -3.13
N PHE A 162 -9.43 -13.56 -3.13
CA PHE A 162 -8.56 -13.88 -4.26
C PHE A 162 -7.95 -15.27 -4.12
N THR A 163 -7.80 -15.97 -5.23
CA THR A 163 -6.83 -17.07 -5.31
C THR A 163 -5.40 -16.52 -5.27
N THR A 164 -4.45 -17.25 -4.68
CA THR A 164 -3.04 -16.82 -4.58
C THR A 164 -2.38 -16.72 -5.97
N PRO A 165 -1.45 -15.78 -6.23
CA PRO A 165 -0.71 -15.72 -7.49
C PRO A 165 0.23 -16.94 -7.67
N PRO A 166 0.47 -17.44 -8.90
CA PRO A 166 1.39 -18.56 -9.13
C PRO A 166 2.86 -18.15 -8.93
N LEU A 167 3.71 -19.13 -8.62
CA LEU A 167 5.16 -18.93 -8.48
C LEU A 167 5.89 -19.12 -9.82
N VAL A 168 7.07 -18.54 -9.95
CA VAL A 168 8.00 -18.87 -11.05
C VAL A 168 8.58 -20.27 -10.89
N PRO A 169 9.05 -20.92 -11.99
CA PRO A 169 9.53 -22.29 -11.94
C PRO A 169 10.70 -22.54 -10.97
N ASN A 170 11.54 -21.53 -10.69
CA ASN A 170 12.68 -21.71 -9.78
C ASN A 170 12.30 -21.61 -8.29
N GLU A 171 11.14 -21.03 -7.96
CA GLU A 171 10.65 -20.85 -6.59
C GLU A 171 9.65 -21.92 -6.15
N THR A 172 9.41 -22.93 -6.98
CA THR A 172 8.46 -24.00 -6.67
C THR A 172 8.84 -25.32 -7.31
N THR A 173 8.08 -26.36 -6.99
CA THR A 173 8.18 -27.68 -7.65
C THR A 173 6.93 -27.93 -8.49
N PRO A 174 6.99 -28.81 -9.51
CA PRO A 174 5.79 -29.21 -10.25
C PRO A 174 4.66 -29.71 -9.33
N GLU A 175 5.00 -30.44 -8.27
CA GLU A 175 4.03 -30.93 -7.30
C GLU A 175 3.37 -29.79 -6.50
N ASN A 176 4.14 -28.78 -6.08
CA ASN A 176 3.62 -27.64 -5.33
C ASN A 176 2.76 -26.74 -6.23
N ALA A 177 3.21 -26.44 -7.45
CA ALA A 177 2.43 -25.69 -8.43
C ALA A 177 1.11 -26.38 -8.78
N ALA A 178 1.11 -27.71 -8.92
CA ALA A 178 -0.12 -28.47 -9.12
C ALA A 178 -1.08 -28.36 -7.92
N ARG A 179 -0.57 -28.31 -6.68
CA ARG A 179 -1.40 -28.08 -5.49
C ARG A 179 -1.92 -26.64 -5.41
N ALA A 180 -1.13 -25.65 -5.79
CA ALA A 180 -1.57 -24.25 -5.88
C ALA A 180 -2.71 -24.08 -6.89
N ARG A 181 -2.59 -24.71 -8.07
CA ARG A 181 -3.68 -24.78 -9.05
C ARG A 181 -4.92 -25.44 -8.47
N ARG A 182 -4.77 -26.60 -7.81
CA ARG A 182 -5.89 -27.30 -7.15
C ARG A 182 -6.53 -26.47 -6.04
N TRP A 183 -5.76 -25.61 -5.38
CA TRP A 183 -6.25 -24.67 -4.38
C TRP A 183 -7.10 -23.57 -5.01
N ALA A 184 -6.61 -22.94 -6.07
CA ALA A 184 -7.37 -21.96 -6.86
C ALA A 184 -8.68 -22.57 -7.40
N GLU A 185 -8.61 -23.76 -8.01
CA GLU A 185 -9.78 -24.51 -8.50
C GLU A 185 -10.78 -24.85 -7.40
N TYR A 186 -10.33 -25.14 -6.18
CA TYR A 186 -11.22 -25.40 -5.05
C TYR A 186 -11.98 -24.13 -4.64
N LEU A 187 -11.26 -23.01 -4.46
CA LEU A 187 -11.87 -21.73 -4.06
C LEU A 187 -12.90 -21.22 -5.08
N THR A 188 -12.70 -21.49 -6.36
CA THR A 188 -13.61 -21.06 -7.44
C THR A 188 -14.71 -22.07 -7.74
N SER A 189 -14.73 -23.22 -7.07
CA SER A 189 -15.68 -24.30 -7.33
C SER A 189 -17.05 -24.07 -6.69
N ASP A 190 -18.08 -24.75 -7.24
CA ASP A 190 -19.38 -24.89 -6.61
C ASP A 190 -19.29 -25.52 -5.21
N GLU A 191 -18.29 -26.34 -4.92
CA GLU A 191 -18.10 -26.94 -3.59
C GLU A 191 -17.85 -25.87 -2.52
N TYR A 192 -17.11 -24.82 -2.89
CA TYR A 192 -16.84 -23.69 -2.01
C TYR A 192 -17.93 -22.61 -2.07
N LEU A 193 -18.50 -22.33 -3.25
CA LEU A 193 -19.37 -21.17 -3.46
C LEU A 193 -20.88 -21.46 -3.37
N ALA A 194 -21.33 -22.70 -3.62
CA ALA A 194 -22.76 -22.97 -3.73
C ALA A 194 -23.50 -22.73 -2.40
N GLY A 195 -24.48 -21.83 -2.42
CA GLY A 195 -25.28 -21.49 -1.25
C GLY A 195 -24.78 -20.26 -0.47
N HIS A 196 -23.71 -19.61 -0.94
CA HIS A 196 -23.08 -18.46 -0.32
C HIS A 196 -23.20 -17.22 -1.22
N PRO A 197 -24.39 -16.57 -1.28
CA PRO A 197 -24.70 -15.55 -2.28
C PRO A 197 -23.92 -14.24 -2.09
N ASN A 198 -23.27 -14.06 -0.94
CA ASN A 198 -22.52 -12.86 -0.61
C ASN A 198 -20.99 -13.05 -0.77
N ILE A 199 -20.58 -14.08 -1.52
CA ILE A 199 -19.18 -14.44 -1.73
C ILE A 199 -18.95 -14.69 -3.22
N ALA A 200 -17.98 -13.98 -3.80
CA ALA A 200 -17.53 -14.19 -5.17
C ALA A 200 -16.01 -14.30 -5.18
N VAL A 201 -15.40 -15.28 -5.85
CA VAL A 201 -13.93 -15.45 -5.83
C VAL A 201 -13.32 -14.98 -7.14
N PHE A 202 -12.32 -14.11 -7.06
CA PHE A 202 -11.53 -13.71 -8.23
C PHE A 202 -10.37 -14.69 -8.43
N ASP A 203 -10.35 -15.36 -9.59
CA ASP A 203 -9.35 -16.39 -9.94
C ASP A 203 -8.06 -15.77 -10.49
N PHE A 204 -7.39 -14.97 -9.66
CA PHE A 204 -6.13 -14.33 -10.01
C PHE A 204 -5.03 -15.33 -10.41
N PHE A 205 -5.07 -16.55 -9.85
CA PHE A 205 -4.13 -17.61 -10.22
C PHE A 205 -4.26 -17.96 -11.69
N SER A 206 -5.48 -18.21 -12.16
CA SER A 206 -5.71 -18.61 -13.56
C SER A 206 -5.42 -17.51 -14.57
N GLU A 207 -5.62 -16.24 -14.20
CA GLU A 207 -5.24 -15.11 -15.04
C GLU A 207 -3.71 -15.06 -15.27
N LEU A 208 -2.93 -15.37 -14.24
CA LEU A 208 -1.48 -15.28 -14.27
C LEU A 208 -0.75 -16.57 -14.70
N ALA A 209 -1.35 -17.74 -14.45
CA ALA A 209 -0.67 -19.02 -14.60
C ALA A 209 -0.72 -19.57 -16.03
N ASP A 210 0.37 -20.21 -16.45
CA ASP A 210 0.40 -21.05 -17.66
C ASP A 210 -0.20 -22.44 -17.40
N GLU A 211 -0.27 -23.29 -18.44
CA GLU A 211 -0.83 -24.65 -18.34
C GLU A 211 -0.13 -25.56 -17.32
N THR A 212 1.10 -25.23 -16.93
CA THR A 212 1.88 -25.99 -15.94
C THR A 212 1.63 -25.53 -14.50
N GLY A 213 0.96 -24.38 -14.32
CA GLY A 213 0.67 -23.80 -13.00
C GLY A 213 1.76 -22.86 -12.49
N TYR A 214 2.71 -22.47 -13.34
CA TYR A 214 3.69 -21.43 -13.05
C TYR A 214 3.20 -20.07 -13.55
N LEU A 215 3.74 -18.99 -13.01
CA LEU A 215 3.57 -17.65 -13.58
C LEU A 215 3.96 -17.69 -15.06
N ARG A 216 3.12 -17.18 -15.97
CA ARG A 216 3.41 -17.20 -17.43
C ARG A 216 4.75 -16.53 -17.71
N ALA A 217 5.53 -17.07 -18.65
CA ALA A 217 6.86 -16.57 -18.96
C ALA A 217 6.86 -15.08 -19.36
N GLU A 218 5.85 -14.64 -20.09
CA GLU A 218 5.65 -13.23 -20.47
C GLU A 218 5.26 -12.31 -19.31
N TYR A 219 4.87 -12.85 -18.16
CA TYR A 219 4.43 -12.12 -16.98
C TYR A 219 5.46 -12.10 -15.84
N ARG A 220 6.64 -12.69 -16.05
CA ARG A 220 7.73 -12.67 -15.06
C ARG A 220 8.60 -11.43 -15.26
N MET A 221 9.13 -10.90 -14.17
CA MET A 221 10.25 -9.95 -14.21
C MET A 221 11.55 -10.69 -14.52
N ASP A 222 11.81 -11.78 -13.78
CA ASP A 222 12.96 -12.65 -13.98
C ASP A 222 12.64 -14.14 -13.69
N GLU A 223 13.66 -14.97 -13.45
CA GLU A 223 13.49 -16.41 -13.21
C GLU A 223 13.23 -16.79 -11.74
N TRP A 224 13.38 -15.87 -10.79
CA TRP A 224 13.34 -16.05 -9.34
C TRP A 224 12.25 -15.18 -8.67
N ASP A 225 11.92 -14.03 -9.22
CA ASP A 225 10.86 -13.19 -8.70
C ASP A 225 9.47 -13.63 -9.22
N SER A 226 8.57 -13.92 -8.30
CA SER A 226 7.17 -14.29 -8.58
C SER A 226 6.20 -13.10 -8.58
N HIS A 227 6.69 -11.86 -8.46
CA HIS A 227 5.89 -10.68 -8.76
C HIS A 227 5.51 -10.65 -10.26
N PRO A 228 4.21 -10.49 -10.59
CA PRO A 228 3.79 -10.25 -11.96
C PRO A 228 4.32 -8.89 -12.45
N ASN A 229 4.82 -8.87 -13.68
CA ASN A 229 5.31 -7.66 -14.32
C ASN A 229 4.19 -6.69 -14.74
N THR A 230 4.59 -5.50 -15.19
CA THR A 230 3.67 -4.47 -15.69
C THR A 230 2.72 -4.97 -16.79
N LEU A 231 3.19 -5.84 -17.70
CA LEU A 231 2.33 -6.41 -18.74
C LEU A 231 1.21 -7.28 -18.13
N ALA A 232 1.55 -8.09 -17.12
CA ALA A 232 0.57 -8.89 -16.39
C ALA A 232 -0.45 -8.00 -15.69
N ASN A 233 0.01 -6.99 -14.96
CA ASN A 233 -0.85 -6.08 -14.20
C ASN A 233 -1.77 -5.26 -15.11
N GLN A 234 -1.27 -4.75 -16.24
CA GLN A 234 -2.07 -4.06 -17.26
C GLN A 234 -3.06 -4.99 -17.98
N THR A 235 -2.75 -6.28 -18.08
CA THR A 235 -3.66 -7.26 -18.69
C THR A 235 -4.79 -7.64 -17.72
N VAL A 236 -4.45 -7.86 -16.44
CA VAL A 236 -5.38 -8.41 -15.45
C VAL A 236 -6.19 -7.33 -14.74
N GLY A 237 -5.65 -6.12 -14.55
CA GLY A 237 -6.34 -5.00 -13.91
C GLY A 237 -7.74 -4.72 -14.46
N PRO A 238 -7.92 -4.55 -15.78
CA PRO A 238 -9.24 -4.38 -16.38
C PRO A 238 -10.20 -5.57 -16.18
N VAL A 239 -9.67 -6.80 -16.21
CA VAL A 239 -10.45 -8.02 -15.96
C VAL A 239 -10.93 -8.06 -14.51
N PHE A 240 -10.08 -7.66 -13.58
CA PHE A 240 -10.42 -7.56 -12.17
C PHE A 240 -11.50 -6.50 -11.92
N VAL A 241 -11.39 -5.32 -12.55
CA VAL A 241 -12.42 -4.27 -12.45
C VAL A 241 -13.77 -4.75 -12.97
N GLU A 242 -13.81 -5.39 -14.14
CA GLU A 242 -15.05 -5.95 -14.70
C GLU A 242 -15.66 -7.00 -13.78
N PHE A 243 -14.83 -7.86 -13.18
CA PHE A 243 -15.27 -8.86 -12.21
C PHE A 243 -15.91 -8.21 -10.98
N VAL A 244 -15.26 -7.20 -10.39
CA VAL A 244 -15.77 -6.51 -9.20
C VAL A 244 -17.08 -5.78 -9.48
N ASP A 245 -17.16 -5.06 -10.61
CA ASP A 245 -18.40 -4.37 -11.01
C ASP A 245 -19.54 -5.37 -11.23
N SER A 246 -19.28 -6.48 -11.92
CA SER A 246 -20.30 -7.52 -12.13
C SER A 246 -20.76 -8.14 -10.80
N ALA A 247 -19.83 -8.47 -9.91
CA ALA A 247 -20.15 -9.08 -8.62
C ALA A 247 -20.97 -8.12 -7.74
N ALA A 248 -20.58 -6.84 -7.69
CA ALA A 248 -21.31 -5.81 -6.94
C ALA A 248 -22.72 -5.58 -7.50
N ARG A 249 -22.88 -5.51 -8.83
CA ARG A 249 -24.20 -5.40 -9.49
C ARG A 249 -25.08 -6.60 -9.25
N ASP A 250 -24.53 -7.81 -9.32
CA ASP A 250 -25.28 -9.04 -9.06
C ASP A 250 -25.76 -9.10 -7.61
N PHE A 251 -24.95 -8.61 -6.66
CA PHE A 251 -25.26 -8.64 -5.25
C PHE A 251 -26.23 -7.52 -4.80
N TYR A 252 -25.93 -6.27 -5.13
CA TYR A 252 -26.71 -5.09 -4.71
C TYR A 252 -27.82 -4.69 -5.70
N GLY A 253 -27.76 -5.20 -6.93
CA GLY A 253 -28.63 -4.84 -8.04
C GLY A 253 -28.14 -3.63 -8.84
N ASP A 254 -28.42 -3.63 -10.14
CA ASP A 254 -27.99 -2.59 -11.10
C ASP A 254 -28.32 -1.14 -10.70
N GLY A 255 -29.37 -0.94 -9.88
CA GLY A 255 -29.82 0.39 -9.45
C GLY A 255 -29.09 0.95 -8.22
N ALA A 256 -28.22 0.15 -7.58
CA ALA A 256 -27.46 0.55 -6.40
C ALA A 256 -26.08 1.15 -6.77
N VAL A 257 -25.50 0.74 -7.90
CA VAL A 257 -24.25 1.31 -8.41
C VAL A 257 -24.53 2.66 -9.04
N ALA A 258 -23.79 3.70 -8.65
CA ALA A 258 -23.90 5.01 -9.27
C ALA A 258 -23.62 4.90 -10.78
N ALA A 259 -24.30 5.71 -11.59
CA ALA A 259 -23.97 5.76 -13.01
C ALA A 259 -22.51 6.24 -13.16
N PRO A 260 -21.72 5.67 -14.09
CA PRO A 260 -20.38 6.16 -14.39
C PRO A 260 -20.42 7.68 -14.50
N GLY A 261 -19.56 8.36 -13.73
CA GLY A 261 -19.40 9.81 -13.88
C GLY A 261 -19.05 10.11 -15.33
N GLU A 262 -19.61 11.17 -15.92
CA GLU A 262 -19.00 11.69 -17.15
C GLU A 262 -17.52 11.94 -16.83
N PRO A 263 -16.57 11.46 -17.66
CA PRO A 263 -15.16 11.64 -17.38
C PRO A 263 -14.93 13.13 -17.15
N SER A 264 -14.54 13.51 -15.94
CA SER A 264 -14.10 14.87 -15.68
C SER A 264 -12.89 15.07 -16.58
N ASP A 265 -12.99 16.03 -17.50
CA ASP A 265 -11.85 16.50 -18.28
C ASP A 265 -10.64 16.53 -17.36
N ALA A 266 -9.60 15.79 -17.75
CA ALA A 266 -8.30 15.87 -17.13
C ALA A 266 -7.96 17.36 -16.99
N ALA A 267 -8.02 17.85 -15.75
CA ALA A 267 -7.71 19.23 -15.47
C ALA A 267 -6.21 19.38 -15.68
N GLU A 268 -5.84 19.95 -16.81
CA GLU A 268 -4.65 20.78 -16.92
C GLU A 268 -4.72 21.81 -15.79
N VAL A 269 -4.03 21.56 -14.67
CA VAL A 269 -3.83 22.56 -13.63
C VAL A 269 -2.56 23.31 -13.99
N GLU A 270 -2.76 24.40 -14.74
CA GLU A 270 -1.77 25.48 -14.84
C GLU A 270 -1.63 26.17 -13.48
N ASP A 271 -0.37 26.46 -13.11
CA ASP A 271 0.12 27.42 -12.13
C ASP A 271 -0.91 28.49 -11.68
N GLU A 272 -1.30 28.49 -10.41
CA GLU A 272 -1.42 29.73 -9.61
C GLU A 272 -1.10 29.44 -8.13
N LEU A 273 0.16 29.69 -7.77
CA LEU A 273 0.62 29.94 -6.41
C LEU A 273 -0.07 31.21 -5.88
N ASP A 274 -0.88 31.10 -4.83
CA ASP A 274 -1.23 32.24 -4.00
C ASP A 274 -1.04 31.90 -2.52
N ALA A 275 -0.17 32.69 -1.90
CA ALA A 275 0.28 32.56 -0.52
C ALA A 275 -0.81 32.97 0.48
N ALA A 276 -0.98 32.19 1.54
CA ALA A 276 -1.61 32.65 2.77
C ALA A 276 -0.94 32.00 3.99
N GLU A 277 -0.05 32.77 4.61
CA GLU A 277 0.41 32.56 6.00
C GLU A 277 -0.77 32.65 6.98
N GLY A 278 -0.74 31.85 8.05
CA GLY A 278 -1.61 32.05 9.21
C GLY A 278 -1.53 30.93 10.25
N ASP A 279 -0.74 31.19 11.30
CA ASP A 279 -0.66 30.49 12.59
C ASP A 279 -2.01 29.95 13.12
N GLU A 280 -2.01 28.70 13.61
CA GLU A 280 -2.17 28.34 15.03
C GLU A 280 -2.43 26.82 15.15
N ALA A 281 -1.50 26.10 15.80
CA ALA A 281 -1.70 24.72 16.21
C ALA A 281 -2.82 24.61 17.27
N PRO A 282 -3.78 23.68 17.14
CA PRO A 282 -4.66 23.33 18.25
C PRO A 282 -4.01 22.25 19.13
N ALA A 283 -4.06 22.51 20.43
CA ALA A 283 -3.61 21.60 21.48
C ALA A 283 -4.56 20.40 21.69
N ASP A 284 -3.94 19.22 21.81
CA ASP A 284 -4.24 18.01 22.59
C ASP A 284 -5.66 17.73 23.13
N VAL A 285 -6.22 16.57 22.75
CA VAL A 285 -7.07 15.72 23.62
C VAL A 285 -7.08 14.23 23.19
N GLY A 286 -6.16 13.44 23.76
CA GLY A 286 -6.45 12.24 24.58
C GLY A 286 -6.85 10.85 24.00
N TYR A 287 -5.89 9.90 24.13
CA TYR A 287 -5.95 8.42 24.33
C TYR A 287 -6.58 7.54 23.22
N ASP A 288 -5.94 6.49 22.69
CA ASP A 288 -5.42 5.30 23.39
C ASP A 288 -4.43 4.41 22.58
N GLY A 289 -3.21 4.16 23.12
CA GLY A 289 -2.60 2.83 23.04
C GLY A 289 -1.38 2.57 22.13
N GLU A 290 -0.85 3.53 21.38
CA GLU A 290 0.44 3.38 20.69
C GLU A 290 1.56 4.04 21.51
N MET A 291 2.77 3.46 21.49
CA MET A 291 3.94 4.14 22.06
C MET A 291 4.13 5.45 21.29
N ALA A 292 3.86 6.58 21.92
CA ALA A 292 4.08 7.86 21.29
C ALA A 292 5.58 8.03 21.02
N LEU A 293 5.92 8.46 19.81
CA LEU A 293 7.30 8.75 19.44
C LEU A 293 7.61 10.18 19.89
N VAL A 294 8.68 10.36 20.67
CA VAL A 294 9.18 11.70 20.97
C VAL A 294 10.04 12.15 19.81
N TRP A 295 9.55 13.15 19.11
CA TRP A 295 10.18 13.83 17.97
C TRP A 295 11.37 14.74 18.35
N ASP A 296 11.93 14.58 19.55
CA ASP A 296 12.97 15.44 20.16
C ASP A 296 14.28 14.67 20.40
N GLY A 297 14.56 13.67 19.55
CA GLY A 297 15.86 12.99 19.57
C GLY A 297 16.97 13.87 19.00
N GLU A 298 18.21 13.37 19.02
CA GLU A 298 19.37 14.13 18.57
C GLU A 298 19.29 14.48 17.08
N LEU A 299 19.45 15.77 16.74
CA LEU A 299 19.65 16.23 15.37
C LEU A 299 21.05 15.81 14.93
N LEU A 300 21.10 14.97 13.89
CA LEU A 300 22.33 14.46 13.30
C LEU A 300 22.89 15.44 12.27
N GLU A 301 22.03 15.97 11.39
CA GLU A 301 22.44 16.89 10.33
C GLU A 301 21.25 17.71 9.78
N ASP A 302 21.43 19.01 9.59
CA ASP A 302 20.45 19.94 8.99
C ASP A 302 20.97 20.62 7.70
N PHE A 303 22.18 20.25 7.27
CA PHE A 303 22.84 20.68 6.04
C PHE A 303 23.06 22.20 5.90
N GLU A 304 23.02 22.94 7.01
CA GLU A 304 23.24 24.39 7.03
C GLU A 304 24.73 24.80 7.01
N ASP A 305 25.63 23.89 7.40
CA ASP A 305 27.07 24.10 7.29
C ASP A 305 27.58 23.54 5.95
N PRO A 306 28.04 24.38 5.00
CA PRO A 306 28.51 23.91 3.71
C PRO A 306 29.77 23.04 3.78
N SER A 307 30.48 23.02 4.93
CA SER A 307 31.61 22.12 5.15
C SER A 307 31.20 20.70 5.52
N VAL A 308 29.91 20.43 5.75
CA VAL A 308 29.41 19.08 6.08
C VAL A 308 29.86 18.04 5.04
N LEU A 309 29.79 18.38 3.75
CA LEU A 309 30.15 17.46 2.67
C LEU A 309 31.64 17.07 2.65
N ASP A 310 32.53 17.76 3.35
CA ASP A 310 33.93 17.33 3.51
C ASP A 310 34.05 15.99 4.26
N GLN A 311 33.00 15.60 4.99
CA GLN A 311 32.89 14.35 5.76
C GLN A 311 32.12 13.25 5.02
N TRP A 312 31.46 13.61 3.91
CA TRP A 312 30.70 12.67 3.09
C TRP A 312 31.59 12.06 2.01
N TRP A 313 31.38 10.78 1.75
CA TRP A 313 32.02 10.04 0.67
C TRP A 313 30.97 9.67 -0.37
N ASP A 314 31.37 9.58 -1.63
CA ASP A 314 30.51 9.19 -2.74
C ASP A 314 31.03 7.93 -3.44
N TYR A 315 30.14 7.24 -4.15
CA TYR A 315 30.51 6.09 -4.95
C TYR A 315 29.54 5.92 -6.14
N THR A 316 30.01 5.19 -7.15
CA THR A 316 29.21 4.78 -8.31
C THR A 316 29.55 3.35 -8.69
N ASN A 317 28.54 2.59 -9.10
CA ASN A 317 28.68 1.26 -9.67
C ASN A 317 28.56 1.29 -11.20
N ALA A 318 28.39 0.13 -11.84
CA ALA A 318 28.24 0.05 -13.29
C ALA A 318 26.99 0.81 -13.75
N ASP A 319 27.00 1.30 -14.98
CA ASP A 319 25.85 1.97 -15.62
C ASP A 319 25.29 3.21 -14.90
N VAL A 320 26.18 4.07 -14.40
CA VAL A 320 25.83 5.39 -13.86
C VAL A 320 26.37 6.50 -14.78
N PRO A 321 25.60 6.96 -15.79
CA PRO A 321 26.01 8.07 -16.65
C PRO A 321 26.33 9.38 -15.92
N ALA A 322 25.63 9.66 -14.81
CA ALA A 322 25.84 10.86 -14.01
C ALA A 322 25.43 10.62 -12.54
N PHE A 323 26.24 11.11 -11.61
CA PHE A 323 25.90 11.19 -10.19
C PHE A 323 26.61 12.39 -9.56
N ASP A 324 25.89 13.12 -8.73
CA ASP A 324 26.39 14.23 -7.92
C ASP A 324 25.65 14.22 -6.57
N CYS A 325 26.41 14.21 -5.49
CA CYS A 325 25.91 14.36 -4.13
C CYS A 325 26.41 15.72 -3.61
N GLY A 326 25.49 16.68 -3.56
CA GLY A 326 25.78 18.09 -3.30
C GLY A 326 24.85 18.69 -2.26
N LEU A 327 24.99 19.99 -2.03
CA LEU A 327 24.07 20.76 -1.21
C LEU A 327 23.12 21.57 -2.08
N SER A 328 21.88 21.68 -1.63
CA SER A 328 20.88 22.60 -2.15
C SER A 328 20.80 23.85 -1.28
N GLU A 329 20.50 25.00 -1.89
CA GLU A 329 20.21 26.25 -1.18
C GLU A 329 18.72 26.35 -0.75
N VAL A 330 17.99 25.23 -0.81
CA VAL A 330 16.56 25.11 -0.48
C VAL A 330 16.34 23.83 0.32
N GLY A 331 16.06 23.97 1.61
CA GLY A 331 15.67 22.88 2.50
C GLY A 331 14.17 22.78 2.72
N TYR A 332 13.76 21.95 3.68
CA TYR A 332 12.35 21.75 4.04
C TYR A 332 11.77 22.99 4.73
N GLU A 333 12.40 23.41 5.83
CA GLU A 333 12.09 24.64 6.58
C GLU A 333 13.35 25.49 6.84
N SER A 334 14.38 25.24 6.04
CA SER A 334 15.76 25.65 6.24
C SER A 334 16.38 26.18 4.92
N SER A 335 17.64 26.62 4.95
CA SER A 335 18.39 27.07 3.77
C SER A 335 19.32 26.02 3.17
N GLY A 336 19.41 24.82 3.75
CA GLY A 336 20.27 23.72 3.32
C GLY A 336 19.52 22.40 3.17
N ALA A 337 19.95 21.58 2.23
CA ALA A 337 19.55 20.17 2.14
C ALA A 337 20.62 19.39 1.38
N ILE A 338 20.74 18.09 1.61
CA ILE A 338 21.52 17.24 0.70
C ILE A 338 20.73 17.00 -0.57
N GLN A 339 21.41 17.03 -1.71
CA GLN A 339 20.83 16.89 -3.04
C GLN A 339 21.56 15.79 -3.80
N LEU A 340 20.84 14.74 -4.17
CA LEU A 340 21.32 13.63 -4.98
C LEU A 340 20.82 13.81 -6.41
N THR A 341 21.68 14.26 -7.32
CA THR A 341 21.35 14.39 -8.75
C THR A 341 21.96 13.22 -9.50
N TYR A 342 21.13 12.44 -10.20
CA TYR A 342 21.62 11.20 -10.80
C TYR A 342 20.95 10.82 -12.11
N GLN A 343 21.65 9.98 -12.85
CA GLN A 343 21.17 9.20 -13.96
C GLN A 343 21.81 7.82 -13.86
N THR A 344 20.98 6.79 -13.76
CA THR A 344 21.37 5.37 -13.73
C THR A 344 20.70 4.62 -14.87
N GLY A 345 21.35 3.58 -15.36
CA GLY A 345 20.71 2.53 -16.15
C GLY A 345 20.18 1.39 -15.25
N PRO A 346 19.62 0.33 -15.84
CA PRO A 346 19.31 -0.90 -15.11
C PRO A 346 20.55 -1.45 -14.40
N ASP A 347 20.39 -2.03 -13.22
CA ASP A 347 21.45 -2.48 -12.31
C ASP A 347 22.41 -1.37 -11.83
N GLY A 348 22.22 -0.12 -12.26
CA GLY A 348 23.07 0.99 -11.92
C GLY A 348 22.71 1.58 -10.57
N SER A 349 23.69 1.65 -9.67
CA SER A 349 23.54 2.32 -8.38
C SER A 349 24.67 3.31 -8.11
N ALA A 350 24.32 4.39 -7.44
CA ALA A 350 25.24 5.39 -6.96
C ALA A 350 24.78 5.88 -5.60
N GLY A 351 25.66 6.47 -4.82
CA GLY A 351 25.25 6.95 -3.52
C GLY A 351 26.32 7.78 -2.86
N CYS A 352 25.95 8.37 -1.73
CA CYS A 352 26.88 9.00 -0.83
C CYS A 352 26.52 8.70 0.61
N GLY A 353 27.53 8.73 1.47
CA GLY A 353 27.38 8.37 2.86
C GLY A 353 28.32 9.12 3.77
N VAL A 354 28.11 8.95 5.07
CA VAL A 354 28.86 9.58 6.14
C VAL A 354 29.22 8.54 7.18
N ASN A 355 30.41 8.66 7.75
CA ASN A 355 30.81 7.82 8.89
C ASN A 355 30.36 8.49 10.19
N PHE A 356 29.84 7.71 11.13
CA PHE A 356 29.46 8.20 12.45
C PHE A 356 30.49 7.83 13.51
N GLU A 357 30.59 8.69 14.51
CA GLU A 357 31.03 8.28 15.84
C GLU A 357 29.78 8.05 16.68
N THR A 358 29.37 6.79 16.86
CA THR A 358 28.15 6.47 17.62
C THR A 358 28.31 6.75 19.10
N GLY A 359 27.30 7.42 19.67
CA GLY A 359 27.19 7.76 21.09
C GLY A 359 25.96 7.10 21.75
N ASP A 360 25.78 7.35 23.05
CA ASP A 360 24.70 6.76 23.86
C ASP A 360 23.29 7.06 23.30
N SER A 361 23.11 8.16 22.54
CA SER A 361 21.84 8.59 21.96
C SER A 361 21.25 7.62 20.92
N TRP A 362 22.09 6.93 20.16
CA TRP A 362 21.63 5.93 19.19
C TRP A 362 21.05 4.70 19.90
N ALA A 363 21.64 4.29 21.01
CA ALA A 363 21.18 3.13 21.79
C ALA A 363 19.77 3.34 22.38
N ASP A 364 19.43 4.59 22.69
CA ASP A 364 18.13 4.98 23.25
C ASP A 364 17.08 5.34 22.17
N ALA A 365 17.51 5.48 20.91
CA ALA A 365 16.63 5.75 19.79
C ALA A 365 15.89 4.48 19.33
N VAL A 366 14.73 4.68 18.72
CA VAL A 366 13.91 3.63 18.07
C VAL A 366 13.83 3.77 16.55
N GLY A 367 14.38 4.86 16.02
CA GLY A 367 14.42 5.11 14.59
C GLY A 367 15.17 6.37 14.24
N PHE A 368 15.12 6.68 12.96
CA PHE A 368 15.72 7.85 12.33
C PHE A 368 14.67 8.49 11.42
N ARG A 369 14.61 9.81 11.38
CA ARG A 369 13.71 10.57 10.52
C ARG A 369 14.48 11.57 9.68
N PHE A 370 13.85 11.95 8.58
CA PHE A 370 14.29 13.05 7.73
C PHE A 370 13.11 13.61 6.94
N ALA A 371 13.25 14.85 6.49
CA ALA A 371 12.41 15.42 5.45
C ALA A 371 12.99 15.09 4.08
N TRP A 372 12.14 14.85 3.08
CA TRP A 372 12.58 14.61 1.72
C TRP A 372 11.54 15.01 0.67
N ARG A 373 12.04 15.27 -0.54
CA ARG A 373 11.27 15.45 -1.77
C ARG A 373 12.08 14.98 -2.96
N SER A 374 11.45 14.86 -4.11
CA SER A 374 12.10 14.47 -5.36
C SER A 374 11.57 15.26 -6.55
N SER A 375 12.32 15.24 -7.65
CA SER A 375 11.89 15.87 -8.90
C SER A 375 10.72 15.12 -9.54
N GLU A 376 10.59 13.83 -9.27
CA GLU A 376 9.52 12.96 -9.74
C GLU A 376 9.09 12.01 -8.61
N PRO A 377 7.80 11.68 -8.46
CA PRO A 377 7.37 10.68 -7.50
C PRO A 377 7.86 9.27 -7.88
N GLY A 378 7.96 8.37 -6.90
CA GLY A 378 8.33 6.97 -7.12
C GLY A 378 9.82 6.75 -7.45
N MET A 379 10.65 7.80 -7.37
CA MET A 379 12.10 7.65 -7.44
C MET A 379 12.60 6.84 -6.23
N ILE A 380 13.54 5.93 -6.46
CA ILE A 380 13.98 5.01 -5.42
C ILE A 380 15.14 5.63 -4.65
N LEU A 381 15.01 5.59 -3.33
CA LEU A 381 16.07 5.89 -2.37
C LEU A 381 16.19 4.69 -1.44
N ARG A 382 17.37 4.09 -1.39
CA ARG A 382 17.71 3.13 -0.35
C ARG A 382 18.53 3.81 0.72
N VAL A 383 18.14 3.63 1.97
CA VAL A 383 18.88 4.14 3.13
C VAL A 383 19.54 2.95 3.78
N ALA A 384 20.87 2.95 3.81
CA ALA A 384 21.66 1.91 4.44
C ALA A 384 22.33 2.43 5.72
N LEU A 385 22.18 1.71 6.82
CA LEU A 385 22.90 1.90 8.07
C LEU A 385 23.73 0.65 8.35
N ALA A 386 25.05 0.81 8.51
CA ALA A 386 25.88 -0.32 8.88
C ALA A 386 26.24 -0.31 10.35
N VAL A 387 26.19 -1.49 10.95
CA VAL A 387 26.57 -1.73 12.33
C VAL A 387 27.92 -2.44 12.40
N GLU A 388 28.73 -2.15 13.41
CA GLU A 388 30.05 -2.74 13.59
C GLU A 388 29.95 -4.28 13.70
N ASP A 389 30.73 -4.99 12.88
CA ASP A 389 30.91 -6.43 12.96
C ASP A 389 32.27 -6.75 13.61
N PRO A 390 32.29 -7.06 14.92
CA PRO A 390 33.53 -7.31 15.63
C PRO A 390 34.10 -8.70 15.29
N SER A 391 33.29 -9.57 14.69
CA SER A 391 33.70 -10.90 14.27
C SER A 391 34.42 -10.89 12.92
N GLN A 392 34.33 -9.78 12.18
CA GLN A 392 34.89 -9.63 10.83
C GLN A 392 34.41 -10.76 9.91
N ALA A 393 33.14 -11.15 10.08
CA ALA A 393 32.51 -12.23 9.35
C ALA A 393 31.91 -11.76 8.03
N ASN A 394 31.63 -10.46 7.87
CA ASN A 394 31.26 -9.87 6.60
C ASN A 394 32.49 -9.71 5.68
N PRO A 395 32.59 -10.42 4.53
CA PRO A 395 33.66 -10.28 3.58
C PRO A 395 33.45 -9.12 2.58
N ASP A 396 32.23 -8.57 2.48
CA ASP A 396 31.83 -7.56 1.50
C ASP A 396 32.05 -6.15 2.02
N VAL A 397 31.84 -5.93 3.33
CA VAL A 397 32.14 -4.67 4.02
C VAL A 397 33.04 -4.94 5.23
N GLU A 398 34.25 -4.39 5.19
CA GLU A 398 35.26 -4.61 6.24
C GLU A 398 34.76 -4.12 7.60
N GLY A 399 34.55 -5.05 8.52
CA GLY A 399 34.24 -4.76 9.93
C GLY A 399 32.87 -4.16 10.20
N ALA A 400 31.94 -4.19 9.25
CA ALA A 400 30.58 -3.72 9.45
C ALA A 400 29.56 -4.60 8.72
N THR A 401 28.28 -4.55 9.11
CA THR A 401 27.17 -5.22 8.42
C THR A 401 26.11 -4.18 8.07
N PRO A 402 25.89 -3.90 6.78
CA PRO A 402 24.80 -3.05 6.31
C PRO A 402 23.41 -3.63 6.57
N PHE A 403 22.52 -2.77 7.03
CA PHE A 403 21.08 -2.97 7.03
C PHE A 403 20.46 -1.86 6.20
N GLU A 404 19.47 -2.17 5.37
CA GLU A 404 18.92 -1.27 4.39
C GLU A 404 17.39 -1.31 4.37
N ILE A 405 16.80 -0.21 3.94
CA ILE A 405 15.38 -0.08 3.60
C ILE A 405 15.27 0.68 2.29
N GLU A 406 14.35 0.25 1.43
CA GLU A 406 14.06 0.92 0.18
C GLU A 406 12.80 1.77 0.32
N LEU A 407 12.89 3.03 -0.12
CA LEU A 407 11.84 4.03 -0.02
C LEU A 407 11.53 4.61 -1.40
N GLN A 408 10.27 4.99 -1.61
CA GLN A 408 9.80 5.67 -2.81
C GLN A 408 9.55 7.16 -2.55
N ALA A 409 10.24 8.01 -3.30
CA ALA A 409 10.23 9.43 -3.07
C ALA A 409 8.85 10.07 -3.38
N PRO A 410 8.43 11.08 -2.61
CA PRO A 410 7.05 11.58 -2.58
C PRO A 410 6.70 12.52 -3.74
N GLY A 411 7.66 12.86 -4.61
CA GLY A 411 7.52 13.91 -5.61
C GLY A 411 7.92 15.30 -5.07
N GLU A 412 7.45 16.37 -5.70
CA GLU A 412 8.01 17.72 -5.51
C GLU A 412 7.74 18.34 -4.14
N THR A 413 6.76 17.81 -3.39
CA THR A 413 6.39 18.30 -2.06
C THR A 413 7.25 17.65 -1.00
N TRP A 414 7.80 18.46 -0.10
CA TRP A 414 8.49 17.95 1.07
C TRP A 414 7.54 17.17 1.98
N THR A 415 7.98 15.97 2.36
CA THR A 415 7.32 15.13 3.36
C THR A 415 8.35 14.69 4.39
N GLN A 416 7.89 14.23 5.55
CA GLN A 416 8.77 13.61 6.53
C GLN A 416 8.54 12.10 6.55
N VAL A 417 9.61 11.35 6.69
CA VAL A 417 9.59 9.89 6.83
C VAL A 417 10.34 9.48 8.09
N VAL A 418 9.88 8.40 8.71
CA VAL A 418 10.54 7.75 9.84
C VAL A 418 10.90 6.34 9.41
N ILE A 419 12.18 6.00 9.52
CA ILE A 419 12.69 4.64 9.42
C ILE A 419 12.82 4.12 10.85
N ARG A 420 12.05 3.09 11.22
CA ARG A 420 12.26 2.42 12.51
C ARG A 420 13.37 1.39 12.38
N TRP A 421 14.05 1.13 13.49
CA TRP A 421 15.09 0.09 13.50
C TRP A 421 14.56 -1.31 13.15
N GLU A 422 13.27 -1.56 13.40
CA GLU A 422 12.60 -2.83 13.08
C GLU A 422 12.30 -3.00 11.58
N ASP A 423 12.27 -1.90 10.82
CA ASP A 423 12.01 -1.92 9.37
C ASP A 423 13.31 -2.14 8.56
N LEU A 424 14.47 -2.06 9.23
CA LEU A 424 15.77 -2.26 8.60
C LEU A 424 16.06 -3.75 8.45
N GLU A 425 16.21 -4.18 7.20
CA GLU A 425 16.60 -5.55 6.88
C GLU A 425 18.10 -5.63 6.64
N LYS A 426 18.73 -6.75 7.00
CA LYS A 426 20.11 -7.00 6.63
C LYS A 426 20.21 -7.00 5.10
N ALA A 427 21.12 -6.20 4.56
CA ALA A 427 21.25 -6.03 3.12
C ALA A 427 21.47 -7.38 2.42
N GLN A 428 20.67 -7.67 1.40
CA GLN A 428 20.59 -9.02 0.82
C GLN A 428 21.86 -9.42 0.08
N TRP A 429 22.65 -8.44 -0.34
CA TRP A 429 23.93 -8.64 -1.02
C TRP A 429 25.10 -8.95 -0.06
N VAL A 430 24.87 -8.89 1.26
CA VAL A 430 25.90 -9.12 2.28
C VAL A 430 25.92 -10.58 2.72
N ASP A 431 27.07 -11.24 2.50
CA ASP A 431 27.32 -12.57 3.04
C ASP A 431 27.89 -12.50 4.47
N GLY A 432 27.32 -13.24 5.43
CA GLY A 432 27.83 -13.25 6.81
C GLY A 432 27.60 -11.91 7.55
N GLY A 433 28.40 -11.62 8.58
CA GLY A 433 28.19 -10.43 9.44
C GLY A 433 27.27 -10.67 10.64
N VAL A 434 26.71 -9.58 11.18
CA VAL A 434 25.74 -9.65 12.29
C VAL A 434 24.31 -9.81 11.77
N GLU A 435 23.47 -10.53 12.52
CA GLU A 435 22.09 -10.86 12.09
C GLU A 435 21.03 -9.92 12.64
N VAL A 436 21.38 -9.07 13.61
CA VAL A 436 20.45 -8.17 14.29
C VAL A 436 21.02 -6.77 14.23
N PHE A 437 20.21 -5.81 13.81
CA PHE A 437 20.55 -4.40 13.85
C PHE A 437 20.69 -3.95 15.30
N ASP A 438 21.86 -3.41 15.65
CA ASP A 438 22.16 -2.85 16.97
C ASP A 438 22.46 -1.36 16.80
N PRO A 439 21.50 -0.46 17.16
CA PRO A 439 21.66 0.96 16.92
C PRO A 439 22.85 1.55 17.70
N ALA A 440 23.23 0.95 18.84
CA ALA A 440 24.39 1.37 19.62
C ALA A 440 25.74 1.15 18.92
N ARG A 441 25.72 0.48 17.76
CA ARG A 441 26.91 0.06 17.02
C ARG A 441 26.92 0.54 15.58
N VAL A 442 26.04 1.47 15.20
CA VAL A 442 26.08 2.08 13.87
C VAL A 442 27.44 2.74 13.64
N VAL A 443 28.00 2.60 12.44
CA VAL A 443 29.33 3.13 12.09
C VAL A 443 29.30 4.02 10.84
N TRP A 444 28.29 3.87 9.98
CA TRP A 444 28.06 4.75 8.85
C TRP A 444 26.62 4.67 8.35
N MET A 445 26.21 5.69 7.60
CA MET A 445 24.99 5.73 6.78
C MET A 445 25.34 5.97 5.32
N ALA A 446 24.57 5.41 4.41
CA ALA A 446 24.59 5.73 2.99
C ALA A 446 23.18 5.99 2.45
N LEU A 447 23.11 6.89 1.48
CA LEU A 447 21.94 7.21 0.67
C LEU A 447 22.22 6.73 -0.74
N ASP A 448 21.50 5.70 -1.16
CA ASP A 448 21.74 4.97 -2.38
C ASP A 448 20.59 5.18 -3.36
N VAL A 449 20.93 5.54 -4.59
CA VAL A 449 19.99 5.81 -5.67
C VAL A 449 20.22 4.85 -6.83
N GLY A 450 19.14 4.59 -7.57
CA GLY A 450 19.12 3.67 -8.70
C GLY A 450 18.24 2.47 -8.43
N HIS A 451 17.73 1.88 -9.51
CA HIS A 451 16.84 0.73 -9.47
C HIS A 451 17.44 -0.41 -10.28
N TRP A 452 17.33 -1.63 -9.75
CA TRP A 452 17.96 -2.79 -10.34
C TRP A 452 17.35 -3.14 -11.71
N GLU A 453 16.07 -2.84 -11.96
CA GLU A 453 15.44 -3.16 -13.24
C GLU A 453 15.34 -1.98 -14.21
N MET A 454 15.31 -0.75 -13.70
CA MET A 454 14.82 0.41 -14.44
C MET A 454 15.86 1.53 -14.41
N PRO A 455 16.15 2.17 -15.56
CA PRO A 455 16.93 3.39 -15.55
C PRO A 455 16.15 4.46 -14.78
N GLN A 456 16.83 5.18 -13.91
CA GLN A 456 16.25 6.32 -13.19
C GLN A 456 17.07 7.58 -13.44
N GLN A 457 16.39 8.72 -13.48
CA GLN A 457 17.06 10.01 -13.56
C GLN A 457 16.25 11.04 -12.79
N GLY A 458 16.94 11.95 -12.12
CA GLY A 458 16.28 13.04 -11.42
C GLY A 458 17.10 13.54 -10.25
N ILE A 459 16.39 14.17 -9.31
CA ILE A 459 16.97 14.76 -8.11
C ILE A 459 16.16 14.32 -6.90
N ILE A 460 16.83 13.89 -5.83
CA ILE A 460 16.24 13.68 -4.51
C ILE A 460 16.89 14.68 -3.55
N TRP A 461 16.07 15.37 -2.76
CA TRP A 461 16.52 16.25 -1.68
C TRP A 461 16.14 15.65 -0.34
N LEU A 462 17.06 15.70 0.62
CA LEU A 462 16.82 15.24 1.97
C LEU A 462 17.34 16.26 2.98
N ASP A 463 16.69 16.38 4.11
CA ASP A 463 16.95 17.41 5.11
C ASP A 463 16.54 16.94 6.53
N ASP A 464 16.98 17.65 7.57
CA ASP A 464 16.61 17.45 8.97
C ASP A 464 16.76 16.00 9.48
N PHE A 465 17.98 15.47 9.36
CA PHE A 465 18.35 14.13 9.79
C PHE A 465 18.35 14.07 11.31
N GLN A 466 17.46 13.27 11.90
CA GLN A 466 17.25 13.27 13.34
C GLN A 466 16.89 11.89 13.90
N LEU A 467 17.43 11.56 15.07
CA LEU A 467 17.03 10.36 15.82
C LEU A 467 15.61 10.52 16.40
N VAL A 468 14.91 9.39 16.53
CA VAL A 468 13.58 9.33 17.13
C VAL A 468 13.66 8.51 18.42
N LEU A 469 13.12 9.03 19.52
CA LEU A 469 13.08 8.33 20.81
C LEU A 469 11.70 7.71 21.06
N ALA A 470 11.66 6.58 21.78
CA ALA A 470 10.42 6.08 22.36
C ALA A 470 10.02 6.91 23.58
N GLU A 471 8.72 7.19 23.78
CA GLU A 471 8.19 7.74 25.04
C GLU A 471 8.37 6.82 26.25
#